data_AF-A0A3C0G2A0-F1
#
_entry.id   AF-A0A3C0G2A0-F1
#
_cell.length_a   1.000
_cell.length_b   1.000
_cell.length_c   1.000
_cell.angle_alpha   90.00
_cell.angle_beta   90.00
_cell.angle_gamma   90.00
#
_symmetry.space_group_name_H-M   'P 1'
#
loop_
_entity.id
_entity.type
_entity.pdbx_description
1 polymer ?
#
loop_
_entity_poly.entity_id
_entity_poly.type
_entity_poly.pdbx_seq_one_letter_code
_entity_poly.pdbx_strand_id
1 'polypeptide(L)'
;MLKRLLFISYLLLLCGCKQEKKETIVNKTNTRSTLIKYANGFSIQNQSNGITIIRVLKPWANAKTTYTYALVPKELQASVTLNKNEYDAIISTPVEHIVVTSTTHIPALEELGVLNQLIGFPDTKYISSTAT
;
A
#
# COMPACT_ATOMS: atom_id res chain seq x y z
N MET A 1 -22.90 -61.71 9.10
CA MET A 1 -21.51 -61.19 9.19
C MET A 1 -21.16 -60.21 8.06
N LEU A 2 -21.67 -60.41 6.82
CA LEU A 2 -21.42 -59.53 5.68
C LEU A 2 -21.91 -58.07 5.85
N LYS A 3 -23.08 -57.86 6.46
CA LYS A 3 -23.63 -56.50 6.74
C LYS A 3 -22.76 -55.67 7.70
N ARG A 4 -22.03 -56.33 8.62
CA ARG A 4 -21.16 -55.67 9.58
C ARG A 4 -19.81 -55.28 8.96
N LEU A 5 -19.36 -56.04 7.96
CA LEU A 5 -18.17 -55.73 7.15
C LEU A 5 -18.41 -54.51 6.24
N LEU A 6 -19.61 -54.41 5.64
CA LEU A 6 -19.99 -53.25 4.81
C LEU A 6 -20.08 -51.95 5.62
N PHE A 7 -20.53 -52.03 6.88
CA PHE A 7 -20.60 -50.86 7.76
C PHE A 7 -19.22 -50.34 8.17
N ILE A 8 -18.24 -51.24 8.36
CA ILE A 8 -16.85 -50.88 8.68
C ILE A 8 -16.16 -50.25 7.46
N SER A 9 -16.44 -50.75 6.26
CA SER A 9 -15.93 -50.15 5.00
C SER A 9 -16.46 -48.74 4.75
N TYR A 10 -17.70 -48.44 5.16
CA TYR A 10 -18.30 -47.12 5.01
C TYR A 10 -17.70 -46.10 6.01
N LEU A 11 -17.30 -46.55 7.20
CA LEU A 11 -16.71 -45.71 8.23
C LEU A 11 -15.26 -45.28 7.91
N LEU A 12 -14.52 -46.08 7.14
CA LEU A 12 -13.15 -45.77 6.70
C LEU A 12 -13.07 -44.68 5.63
N LEU A 13 -14.17 -44.37 4.94
CA LEU A 13 -14.23 -43.34 3.88
C LEU A 13 -14.37 -41.91 4.44
N LEU A 14 -14.62 -41.73 5.74
CA LEU A 14 -14.86 -40.42 6.36
C LEU A 14 -13.63 -39.78 7.02
N CYS A 15 -12.46 -40.43 7.03
CA CYS A 15 -11.22 -39.93 7.68
C CYS A 15 -10.22 -39.24 6.74
N GLY A 16 -10.66 -38.77 5.55
CA GLY A 16 -9.77 -38.31 4.48
C GLY A 16 -9.40 -36.82 4.44
N CYS A 17 -9.80 -35.98 5.40
CA CYS A 17 -9.42 -34.56 5.39
C CYS A 17 -8.08 -34.32 6.10
N LYS A 18 -6.99 -34.41 5.32
CA LYS A 18 -5.72 -33.78 5.69
C LYS A 18 -5.83 -32.29 5.36
N GLN A 19 -5.99 -31.44 6.36
CA GLN A 19 -5.78 -30.01 6.17
C GLN A 19 -4.30 -29.80 5.89
N GLU A 20 -3.98 -29.48 4.63
CA GLU A 20 -2.71 -28.85 4.33
C GLU A 20 -2.65 -27.56 5.14
N LYS A 21 -1.72 -27.50 6.10
CA LYS A 21 -1.21 -26.22 6.57
C LYS A 21 -0.65 -25.54 5.32
N LYS A 22 -1.38 -24.55 4.80
CA LYS A 22 -0.73 -23.44 4.12
C LYS A 22 0.25 -22.89 5.13
N GLU A 23 1.51 -23.27 5.01
CA GLU A 23 2.59 -22.49 5.58
C GLU A 23 2.34 -21.08 5.08
N THR A 24 2.00 -20.18 6.00
CA THR A 24 2.11 -18.76 5.74
C THR A 24 3.56 -18.57 5.38
N ILE A 25 3.84 -18.48 4.09
CA ILE A 25 5.14 -18.05 3.60
C ILE A 25 5.27 -16.65 4.18
N VAL A 26 5.93 -16.56 5.34
CA VAL A 26 6.55 -15.32 5.77
C VAL A 26 7.67 -15.14 4.77
N ASN A 27 7.29 -14.60 3.61
CA ASN A 27 8.23 -14.07 2.66
C ASN A 27 9.02 -13.06 3.49
N LYS A 28 10.27 -13.40 3.82
CA LYS A 28 11.28 -12.37 4.06
C LYS A 28 11.29 -11.56 2.77
N THR A 29 10.44 -10.54 2.71
CA THR A 29 10.43 -9.58 1.63
C THR A 29 11.82 -8.96 1.67
N ASN A 30 12.66 -9.30 0.69
CA ASN A 30 13.90 -8.59 0.45
C ASN A 30 13.49 -7.13 0.22
N THR A 31 13.67 -6.32 1.26
CA THR A 31 13.33 -4.91 1.26
C THR A 31 14.57 -4.17 0.78
N ARG A 32 14.43 -3.47 -0.35
CA ARG A 32 15.49 -2.59 -0.84
C ARG A 32 15.20 -1.18 -0.34
N SER A 33 16.03 -0.71 0.59
CA SER A 33 16.00 0.70 1.01
C SER A 33 16.55 1.58 -0.12
N THR A 34 15.86 2.67 -0.43
CA THR A 34 16.34 3.69 -1.36
C THR A 34 17.22 4.68 -0.61
N LEU A 35 18.43 4.93 -1.12
CA LEU A 35 19.31 5.96 -0.57
C LEU A 35 18.80 7.35 -0.94
N ILE A 36 18.47 8.16 0.07
CA ILE A 36 18.06 9.56 -0.10
C ILE A 36 19.27 10.44 0.18
N LYS A 37 19.73 11.20 -0.81
CA LYS A 37 21.00 11.95 -0.73
C LYS A 37 20.91 13.24 0.09
N TYR A 38 19.77 13.94 0.02
CA TYR A 38 19.64 15.32 0.53
C TYR A 38 18.60 15.50 1.63
N ALA A 39 17.67 14.56 1.79
CA ALA A 39 16.57 14.67 2.73
C ALA A 39 16.63 13.59 3.81
N ASN A 40 16.28 13.97 5.04
CA ASN A 40 16.27 13.09 6.21
C ASN A 40 14.86 12.95 6.82
N GLY A 41 13.85 13.62 6.24
CA GLY A 41 12.49 13.69 6.79
C GLY A 41 11.64 12.47 6.49
N PHE A 42 12.08 11.59 5.59
CA PHE A 42 11.36 10.39 5.20
C PHE A 42 12.31 9.26 4.79
N SER A 43 11.78 8.05 4.68
CA SER A 43 12.47 6.89 4.10
C SER A 43 11.56 6.18 3.10
N ILE A 44 12.18 5.52 2.12
CA ILE A 44 11.49 4.72 1.10
C ILE A 44 12.04 3.30 1.14
N GLN A 45 11.14 2.32 1.24
CA GLN A 45 11.47 0.90 1.17
C GLN A 45 10.66 0.23 0.07
N ASN A 46 11.34 -0.32 -0.92
CA ASN A 46 10.70 -1.09 -1.97
C ASN A 46 10.64 -2.56 -1.55
N GLN A 47 9.43 -3.12 -1.55
CA GLN A 47 9.20 -4.53 -1.30
C GLN A 47 9.33 -5.32 -2.60
N SER A 48 9.72 -6.59 -2.49
CA SER A 48 9.90 -7.48 -3.64
C SER A 48 8.61 -7.77 -4.41
N ASN A 49 7.45 -7.54 -3.80
CA ASN A 49 6.13 -7.69 -4.42
C ASN A 49 5.68 -6.43 -5.19
N GLY A 50 6.53 -5.40 -5.34
CA GLY A 50 6.21 -4.17 -6.07
C GLY A 50 5.54 -3.07 -5.23
N ILE A 51 5.27 -3.33 -3.94
CA ILE A 51 4.75 -2.32 -3.03
C ILE A 51 5.88 -1.43 -2.54
N THR A 52 5.65 -0.12 -2.48
CA THR A 52 6.59 0.85 -1.91
C THR A 52 6.05 1.36 -0.58
N ILE A 53 6.84 1.22 0.49
CA ILE A 53 6.52 1.77 1.81
C ILE A 53 7.26 3.10 1.98
N ILE A 54 6.52 4.16 2.26
CA ILE A 54 7.06 5.48 2.58
C ILE A 54 6.80 5.76 4.06
N ARG A 55 7.85 6.11 4.81
CA ARG A 55 7.72 6.56 6.21
C ARG A 55 8.11 8.03 6.30
N VAL A 56 7.18 8.89 6.68
CA VAL A 56 7.44 10.31 6.99
C VAL A 56 7.76 10.42 8.47
N LEU A 57 9.04 10.59 8.79
CA LEU A 57 9.59 10.42 10.13
C LEU A 57 9.31 11.62 11.05
N LYS A 58 9.37 12.83 10.49
CA LYS A 58 9.17 14.11 11.18
C LYS A 58 8.37 15.05 10.26
N PRO A 59 7.04 14.90 10.20
CA PRO A 59 6.19 15.63 9.27
C PRO A 59 6.20 17.16 9.49
N TRP A 60 6.52 17.61 10.70
CA TRP A 60 6.76 19.01 11.04
C TRP A 60 7.81 19.13 12.16
N ALA A 61 8.26 20.35 12.45
CA ALA A 61 9.22 20.61 13.51
C ALA A 61 8.73 20.07 14.87
N ASN A 62 9.60 19.35 15.58
CA ASN A 62 9.31 18.72 16.88
C ASN A 62 8.25 17.59 16.86
N ALA A 63 7.80 17.14 15.69
CA ALA A 63 6.91 15.98 15.59
C ALA A 63 7.61 14.72 16.15
N LYS A 64 6.89 13.97 16.99
CA LYS A 64 7.30 12.65 17.50
C LYS A 64 6.64 11.50 16.75
N THR A 65 5.62 11.79 15.96
CA THR A 65 4.83 10.80 15.22
C THR A 65 5.46 10.56 13.85
N THR A 66 5.54 9.29 13.47
CA THR A 66 5.89 8.86 12.12
C THR A 66 4.63 8.41 11.40
N TYR A 67 4.41 8.91 10.18
CA TYR A 67 3.36 8.41 9.30
C TYR A 67 3.92 7.36 8.34
N THR A 68 3.21 6.25 8.16
CA THR A 68 3.59 5.13 7.30
C THR A 68 2.54 4.95 6.21
N TYR A 69 2.98 5.02 4.95
CA TYR A 69 2.12 4.90 3.77
C TYR A 69 2.54 3.68 2.95
N ALA A 70 1.57 2.91 2.47
CA ALA A 70 1.80 1.86 1.49
C ALA A 70 1.33 2.33 0.11
N LEU A 71 2.23 2.41 -0.86
CA LEU A 71 1.91 2.64 -2.26
C LEU A 71 1.75 1.29 -2.95
N VAL A 72 0.52 1.00 -3.38
CA VAL A 72 0.14 -0.26 -4.00
C VAL A 72 -0.24 0.00 -5.46
N PRO A 73 0.52 -0.55 -6.43
CA PRO A 73 0.15 -0.50 -7.83
C PRO A 73 -1.25 -1.05 -8.07
N LYS A 74 -2.05 -0.38 -8.89
CA LYS A 74 -3.46 -0.76 -9.16
C LYS A 74 -3.58 -2.19 -9.67
N GLU A 75 -2.64 -2.65 -10.49
CA GLU A 75 -2.55 -4.02 -11.00
C GLU A 75 -2.36 -5.08 -9.91
N LEU A 76 -1.89 -4.69 -8.72
CA LEU A 76 -1.67 -5.60 -7.58
C LEU A 76 -2.78 -5.54 -6.53
N GLN A 77 -3.73 -4.60 -6.63
CA GLN A 77 -4.73 -4.41 -5.57
C GLN A 77 -5.60 -5.63 -5.30
N ALA A 78 -5.95 -6.38 -6.35
CA ALA A 78 -6.78 -7.57 -6.21
C ALA A 78 -6.06 -8.75 -5.54
N SER A 79 -4.72 -8.76 -5.58
CA SER A 79 -3.90 -9.89 -5.11
C SER A 79 -3.15 -9.61 -3.80
N VAL A 80 -3.10 -8.35 -3.37
CA VAL A 80 -2.39 -7.91 -2.17
C VAL A 80 -3.34 -7.74 -0.99
N THR A 81 -3.02 -8.39 0.13
CA THR A 81 -3.67 -8.17 1.42
C THR A 81 -2.69 -7.48 2.36
N LEU A 82 -2.99 -6.23 2.74
CA LEU A 82 -2.23 -5.47 3.74
C LEU A 82 -3.07 -5.30 5.01
N ASN A 83 -2.41 -5.37 6.16
CA ASN A 83 -3.02 -5.02 7.43
C ASN A 83 -3.20 -3.50 7.52
N LYS A 84 -4.44 -3.02 7.43
CA LYS A 84 -4.76 -1.58 7.45
C LYS A 84 -4.29 -0.88 8.73
N ASN A 85 -4.13 -1.60 9.84
CA ASN A 85 -3.70 -1.01 11.12
C ASN A 85 -2.19 -0.68 11.16
N GLU A 86 -1.42 -1.13 10.16
CA GLU A 86 0.04 -0.86 10.07
C GLU A 86 0.37 0.40 9.27
N TYR A 87 -0.62 1.02 8.62
CA TYR A 87 -0.45 2.13 7.71
C TYR A 87 -1.46 3.24 8.01
N ASP A 88 -0.99 4.49 7.96
CA ASP A 88 -1.87 5.66 8.06
C ASP A 88 -2.70 5.85 6.79
N ALA A 89 -2.17 5.44 5.64
CA ALA A 89 -2.97 5.25 4.43
C ALA A 89 -2.35 4.20 3.48
N ILE A 90 -3.23 3.55 2.72
CA ILE A 90 -2.87 2.71 1.58
C ILE A 90 -3.30 3.45 0.32
N ILE A 91 -2.34 3.80 -0.53
CA ILE A 91 -2.54 4.65 -1.69
C ILE A 91 -2.36 3.81 -2.95
N SER A 92 -3.33 3.91 -3.84
CA SER A 92 -3.32 3.27 -5.15
C SER A 92 -2.44 4.06 -6.12
N THR A 93 -1.49 3.40 -6.80
CA THR A 93 -0.64 4.05 -7.81
C THR A 93 -0.91 3.49 -9.22
N PRO A 94 -0.86 4.32 -10.28
CA PRO A 94 -0.68 5.77 -10.25
C PRO A 94 -1.90 6.52 -9.70
N VAL A 95 -1.68 7.71 -9.13
CA VAL A 95 -2.75 8.62 -8.70
C VAL A 95 -3.32 9.32 -9.94
N GLU A 96 -4.62 9.16 -10.16
CA GLU A 96 -5.32 9.72 -11.34
C GLU A 96 -5.99 11.06 -11.07
N HIS A 97 -6.45 11.26 -9.84
CA HIS A 97 -7.20 12.43 -9.44
C HIS A 97 -6.73 12.90 -8.08
N ILE A 98 -6.40 14.18 -7.96
CA ILE A 98 -6.00 14.82 -6.71
C ILE A 98 -6.80 16.10 -6.48
N VAL A 99 -7.19 16.31 -5.22
CA VAL A 99 -7.70 17.58 -4.72
C VAL A 99 -6.66 18.09 -3.72
N VAL A 100 -6.20 19.33 -3.88
CA VAL A 100 -5.24 19.94 -2.96
C VAL A 100 -5.88 21.11 -2.24
N THR A 101 -5.45 21.36 -0.99
CA THR A 101 -6.08 22.33 -0.09
C THR A 101 -5.18 23.49 0.30
N SER A 102 -3.96 23.54 -0.23
CA SER A 102 -3.00 24.62 -0.05
C SER A 102 -2.36 24.97 -1.38
N THR A 103 -2.21 26.26 -1.65
CA THR A 103 -1.55 26.75 -2.87
C THR A 103 -0.09 26.26 -2.95
N THR A 104 0.53 25.94 -1.81
CA THR A 104 1.88 25.37 -1.73
C THR A 104 2.03 24.02 -2.42
N HIS A 105 0.94 23.29 -2.67
CA HIS A 105 0.99 21.99 -3.36
C HIS A 105 1.07 22.14 -4.89
N ILE A 106 0.58 23.25 -5.46
CA ILE A 106 0.42 23.42 -6.92
C ILE A 106 1.77 23.46 -7.65
N PRO A 107 2.78 24.25 -7.21
CA PRO A 107 4.07 24.31 -7.91
C PRO A 107 4.77 22.95 -7.99
N ALA A 108 4.59 22.08 -6.99
CA ALA A 108 5.16 20.73 -7.03
C ALA A 108 4.50 19.84 -8.10
N LEU A 109 3.20 19.98 -8.33
CA LEU A 109 2.49 19.25 -9.38
C LEU A 109 2.90 19.75 -10.78
N GLU A 110 3.14 21.05 -10.92
CA GLU A 110 3.64 21.66 -12.16
C GLU A 110 5.04 21.18 -12.51
N GLU A 111 5.97 21.22 -11.55
CA GLU A 111 7.34 20.73 -11.74
C GLU A 111 7.38 19.24 -12.09
N LEU A 112 6.45 18.46 -11.53
CA LEU A 112 6.30 17.04 -11.86
C LEU A 112 5.59 16.79 -13.20
N GLY A 113 5.05 17.82 -13.86
CA GLY A 113 4.32 17.69 -15.13
C GLY A 113 2.99 16.95 -15.01
N VAL A 114 2.38 16.93 -13.81
CA VAL A 114 1.15 16.17 -13.50
C VAL A 114 -0.02 17.07 -13.09
N LEU A 115 0.03 18.36 -13.46
CA LEU A 115 -1.04 19.30 -13.15
C LEU A 115 -2.41 18.85 -13.68
N ASN A 116 -2.44 18.08 -14.77
CA ASN A 116 -3.66 17.50 -15.35
C ASN A 116 -4.40 16.53 -14.40
N GLN A 117 -3.75 16.05 -13.34
CA GLN A 117 -4.39 15.20 -12.32
C GLN A 117 -5.12 16.02 -11.25
N LEU A 118 -4.85 17.33 -11.14
CA LEU A 118 -5.49 18.24 -10.18
C LEU A 118 -6.92 18.56 -10.62
N ILE A 119 -7.89 17.97 -9.94
CA ILE A 119 -9.32 18.13 -10.27
C ILE A 119 -10.08 19.07 -9.33
N GLY A 120 -9.43 19.60 -8.30
CA GLY A 120 -10.10 20.48 -7.35
C GLY A 120 -9.18 21.27 -6.42
N PHE A 121 -9.58 22.50 -6.13
CA PHE A 121 -9.00 23.39 -5.15
C PHE A 121 -10.11 24.23 -4.51
N PRO A 122 -10.08 24.52 -3.19
CA PRO A 122 -11.17 25.23 -2.52
C PRO A 122 -11.48 26.65 -3.05
N ASP A 123 -10.46 27.44 -3.41
CA ASP A 123 -10.62 28.81 -3.95
C ASP A 123 -9.43 29.20 -4.84
N THR A 124 -9.68 29.49 -6.12
CA THR A 124 -8.60 29.79 -7.08
C THR A 124 -8.10 31.24 -7.06
N LYS A 125 -8.72 32.13 -6.26
CA LYS A 125 -8.42 33.57 -6.25
C LYS A 125 -6.95 33.93 -6.00
N TYR A 126 -6.21 33.10 -5.26
CA TYR A 126 -4.82 33.36 -4.87
C TYR A 126 -3.82 32.45 -5.60
N ILE A 127 -4.22 31.82 -6.70
CA ILE A 127 -3.34 31.02 -7.55
C ILE A 127 -2.76 31.96 -8.62
N SER A 128 -1.43 32.07 -8.66
CA SER A 128 -0.70 32.95 -9.59
C SER A 128 0.19 32.18 -10.57
N SER A 129 -0.25 31.01 -10.99
CA SER A 129 0.49 30.20 -11.97
C SER A 129 0.26 30.70 -13.39
N THR A 130 1.19 30.41 -14.30
CA THR A 130 0.99 30.64 -15.75
C THR A 130 0.25 29.48 -16.42
N ALA A 131 0.14 28.33 -15.74
CA ALA A 131 -0.54 27.14 -16.24
C ALA A 131 -2.07 27.19 -16.03
N THR A 132 -2.57 28.11 -15.19
CA THR A 132 -3.98 28.36 -14.86
C THR A 132 -4.28 29.84 -14.89
#